data_AF-A0A536E5A9-F1
#
_entry.id   AF-A0A536E5A9-F1
#
_cell.length_a   1.000
_cell.length_b   1.000
_cell.length_c   1.000
_cell.angle_alpha   90.00
_cell.angle_beta   90.00
_cell.angle_gamma   90.00
#
_symmetry.space_group_name_H-M   'P 1'
#
loop_
_entity.id
_entity.type
_entity.pdbx_description
1 polymer ?
#
loop_
_entity_poly.entity_id
_entity_poly.type
_entity_poly.pdbx_seq_one_letter_code
_entity_poly.pdbx_strand_id
1 'polypeptide(L)'
;MRRLAAVLFLVVSGCGSIGSVQAHSISLAYKAGDTYKYALHAVLNYTIGAEGFSVPFNLDMTGKETITVKSVDSSGTADLTISLTDLSVKTTTNGTTNTTTTTTPTSVEMKVASDGRIVSVNGSTFTNGSLPGLSGTEGGLITAILPDKPVKPGDTWTKDYDQANPMGKGSIHVTSKNKYLR
;
A
#
# COMPACT_ATOMS: atom_id res chain seq x y z
N MET A 1 31.00 45.68 53.63
CA MET A 1 31.40 44.25 53.67
C MET A 1 30.22 43.40 53.17
N ARG A 2 30.01 43.29 51.86
CA ARG A 2 30.17 42.07 51.04
C ARG A 2 29.95 40.73 51.79
N ARG A 3 28.89 40.01 51.40
CA ARG A 3 28.93 38.59 51.00
C ARG A 3 27.68 38.27 50.17
N LEU A 4 27.88 38.21 48.85
CA LEU A 4 26.94 37.66 47.87
C LEU A 4 26.90 36.13 48.05
N ALA A 5 25.71 35.55 48.16
CA ALA A 5 25.49 34.12 48.01
C ALA A 5 25.37 33.80 46.51
N ALA A 6 26.35 33.07 45.98
CA ALA A 6 26.33 32.56 44.62
C ALA A 6 25.41 31.33 44.56
N VAL A 7 24.30 31.44 43.84
CA VAL A 7 23.47 30.28 43.46
C VAL A 7 24.15 29.63 42.26
N LEU A 8 24.65 28.41 42.45
CA LEU A 8 25.24 27.59 41.39
C LEU A 8 24.17 27.19 40.37
N PHE A 9 24.33 27.67 39.15
CA PHE A 9 23.67 27.18 37.94
C PHE A 9 24.25 25.79 37.59
N LEU A 10 23.48 24.73 37.82
CA LEU A 10 23.76 23.41 37.24
C LEU A 10 23.06 23.32 35.87
N VAL A 11 23.75 23.82 34.85
CA VAL A 11 23.40 23.58 33.45
C VAL A 11 23.93 22.20 33.07
N VAL A 12 23.12 21.16 33.25
CA VAL A 12 23.33 19.89 32.56
C VAL A 12 22.67 20.01 31.18
N SER A 13 23.34 20.74 30.28
CA SER A 13 23.04 20.67 28.85
C SER A 13 23.57 19.34 28.32
N GLY A 14 22.83 18.27 28.58
CA GLY A 14 23.02 17.00 27.91
C GLY A 14 22.79 17.18 26.42
N CYS A 15 23.89 17.31 25.67
CA CYS A 15 23.91 17.22 24.22
C CYS A 15 23.47 15.80 23.86
N GLY A 16 22.23 15.64 23.41
CA GLY A 16 21.64 14.33 23.17
C GLY A 16 20.14 14.40 22.94
N SER A 17 19.71 15.24 21.99
CA SER A 17 18.42 15.02 21.36
C SER A 17 18.50 13.72 20.55
N ILE A 18 18.34 12.59 21.24
CA ILE A 18 17.81 11.38 20.62
C ILE A 18 16.40 11.81 20.22
N GLY A 19 16.26 12.35 19.01
CA GLY A 19 14.99 12.81 18.48
C GLY A 19 14.01 11.66 18.60
N SER A 20 13.12 11.73 19.59
CA SER A 20 12.07 10.75 19.76
C SER A 20 11.28 10.77 18.47
N VAL A 21 11.40 9.72 17.67
CA VAL A 21 10.61 9.59 16.45
C VAL A 21 9.16 9.49 16.93
N GLN A 22 8.46 10.61 16.85
CA GLN A 22 7.13 10.75 17.41
C GLN A 22 6.16 9.89 16.60
N ALA A 23 5.25 9.20 17.31
CA ALA A 23 4.19 8.45 16.67
C ALA A 23 3.19 9.41 16.04
N HIS A 24 2.75 9.12 14.82
CA HIS A 24 1.76 9.92 14.11
C HIS A 24 0.70 9.00 13.51
N SER A 25 -0.54 9.48 13.44
CA SER A 25 -1.57 8.81 12.66
C SER A 25 -1.21 8.87 11.18
N ILE A 26 -1.22 7.72 10.51
CA ILE A 26 -1.06 7.64 9.06
C ILE A 26 -2.45 7.64 8.44
N SER A 27 -2.65 8.46 7.41
CA SER A 27 -3.90 8.54 6.66
C SER A 27 -3.62 8.70 5.17
N LEU A 28 -4.49 8.16 4.32
CA LEU A 28 -4.49 8.50 2.91
C LEU A 28 -5.03 9.92 2.74
N ALA A 29 -4.12 10.87 2.46
CA ALA A 29 -4.44 12.29 2.38
C ALA A 29 -4.80 12.73 0.95
N TYR A 30 -5.66 11.97 0.27
CA TYR A 30 -6.10 12.30 -1.08
C TYR A 30 -6.95 13.57 -1.11
N LYS A 31 -6.72 14.42 -2.10
CA LYS A 31 -7.54 15.62 -2.37
C LYS A 31 -7.99 15.60 -3.82
N ALA A 32 -9.28 15.90 -4.05
CA ALA A 32 -9.83 15.94 -5.39
C ALA A 32 -9.05 16.91 -6.29
N GLY A 33 -8.71 16.46 -7.50
CA GLY A 33 -7.89 17.20 -8.46
C GLY A 33 -6.38 16.99 -8.33
N ASP A 34 -5.89 16.44 -7.21
CA ASP A 34 -4.47 16.17 -7.05
C ASP A 34 -4.01 15.07 -8.01
N THR A 35 -2.75 15.18 -8.44
CA THR A 35 -2.07 14.16 -9.23
C THR A 35 -0.73 13.83 -8.59
N TYR A 36 -0.48 12.55 -8.35
CA TYR A 36 0.75 12.04 -7.78
C TYR A 36 1.46 11.15 -8.79
N LYS A 37 2.80 11.22 -8.84
CA LYS A 37 3.63 10.43 -9.77
C LYS A 37 4.67 9.66 -9.00
N TYR A 38 4.76 8.36 -9.25
CA TYR A 38 5.63 7.43 -8.55
C TYR A 38 6.40 6.54 -9.50
N ALA A 39 7.60 6.12 -9.07
CA ALA A 39 8.21 4.92 -9.59
C ALA A 39 7.59 3.73 -8.86
N LEU A 40 7.03 2.79 -9.61
CA LEU A 40 6.41 1.58 -9.11
C LEU A 40 7.43 0.44 -9.10
N HIS A 41 7.53 -0.24 -7.97
CA HIS A 41 8.16 -1.55 -7.86
C HIS A 41 7.34 -2.41 -6.91
N ALA A 42 6.75 -3.48 -7.42
CA ALA A 42 5.90 -4.39 -6.66
C ALA A 42 6.40 -5.82 -6.84
N VAL A 43 6.60 -6.51 -5.71
CA VAL A 43 7.00 -7.91 -5.68
C VAL A 43 5.94 -8.70 -4.93
N LEU A 44 5.39 -9.72 -5.57
CA LEU A 44 4.41 -10.63 -4.99
C LEU A 44 4.97 -12.04 -5.05
N ASN A 45 4.95 -12.74 -3.91
CA ASN A 45 5.27 -14.16 -3.83
C ASN A 45 4.07 -14.84 -3.15
N TYR A 46 3.30 -15.62 -3.90
CA TYR A 46 2.15 -16.33 -3.36
C TYR A 46 2.08 -17.77 -3.86
N THR A 47 1.31 -18.60 -3.16
CA THR A 47 1.06 -19.99 -3.55
C THR A 47 -0.43 -20.17 -3.80
N ILE A 48 -0.80 -20.60 -5.01
CA ILE A 48 -2.18 -20.96 -5.34
C ILE A 48 -2.42 -22.40 -4.89
N GLY A 49 -3.31 -22.59 -3.93
CA GLY A 49 -3.76 -23.91 -3.51
C GLY A 49 -5.19 -24.19 -4.00
N ALA A 50 -5.42 -25.34 -4.64
CA ALA A 50 -6.76 -25.84 -4.94
C ALA A 50 -6.75 -27.37 -5.00
N GLU A 51 -7.67 -28.04 -4.27
CA GLU A 51 -7.92 -29.49 -4.37
C GLU A 51 -6.65 -30.38 -4.42
N GLY A 52 -5.69 -30.15 -3.52
CA GLY A 52 -4.44 -30.93 -3.45
C GLY A 52 -3.33 -30.47 -4.41
N PHE A 53 -3.59 -29.49 -5.28
CA PHE A 53 -2.59 -28.80 -6.08
C PHE A 53 -2.09 -27.55 -5.36
N SER A 54 -0.78 -27.31 -5.48
CA SER A 54 -0.11 -26.13 -4.96
C SER A 54 0.84 -25.60 -6.04
N VAL A 55 0.56 -24.39 -6.55
CA VAL A 55 1.34 -23.76 -7.61
C VAL A 55 1.98 -22.49 -7.07
N PRO A 56 3.32 -22.42 -6.96
CA PRO A 56 3.99 -21.18 -6.62
C PRO A 56 3.87 -20.21 -7.79
N PHE A 57 3.55 -18.96 -7.46
CA PHE A 57 3.49 -17.84 -8.37
C PHE A 57 4.30 -16.68 -7.79
N ASN A 58 5.24 -16.17 -8.59
CA ASN A 58 5.98 -14.96 -8.26
C ASN A 58 5.71 -13.89 -9.33
N LEU A 59 5.62 -12.65 -8.90
CA LEU A 59 5.53 -11.48 -9.77
C LEU A 59 6.53 -10.43 -9.28
N ASP A 60 7.27 -9.87 -10.22
CA ASP A 60 8.13 -8.71 -10.05
C ASP A 60 7.75 -7.70 -11.13
N MET A 61 7.22 -6.56 -10.71
CA MET A 61 6.66 -5.53 -11.57
C MET A 61 7.37 -4.22 -11.29
N THR A 62 7.85 -3.58 -12.34
CA THR A 62 8.33 -2.19 -12.30
C THR A 62 7.58 -1.34 -13.31
N GLY A 63 7.51 -0.03 -13.05
CA GLY A 63 6.90 0.92 -13.97
C GLY A 63 6.84 2.32 -13.41
N LYS A 64 6.07 3.18 -14.08
CA LYS A 64 5.71 4.51 -13.59
C LYS A 64 4.21 4.54 -13.34
N GLU A 65 3.84 5.00 -12.17
CA GLU A 65 2.46 5.16 -11.75
C GLU A 65 2.11 6.65 -11.68
N THR A 66 0.96 7.01 -12.23
CA THR A 66 0.34 8.32 -12.02
C THR A 66 -1.04 8.10 -11.44
N ILE A 67 -1.27 8.62 -10.23
CA ILE A 67 -2.55 8.58 -9.54
C ILE A 67 -3.20 9.95 -9.67
N THR A 68 -4.37 10.00 -10.30
CA THR A 68 -5.22 11.20 -10.35
C THR A 68 -6.42 11.00 -9.45
N VAL A 69 -6.62 11.90 -8.48
CA VAL A 69 -7.76 11.85 -7.57
C VAL A 69 -8.96 12.55 -8.23
N LYS A 70 -9.97 11.78 -8.62
CA LYS A 70 -11.21 12.33 -9.20
C LYS A 70 -12.08 12.96 -8.14
N SER A 71 -12.31 12.26 -7.03
CA SER A 71 -13.12 12.75 -5.92
C SER A 71 -12.79 11.99 -4.63
N VAL A 72 -13.21 12.56 -3.49
CA VAL A 72 -13.22 11.89 -2.18
C VAL A 72 -14.59 12.15 -1.56
N ASP A 73 -15.29 11.09 -1.17
CA ASP A 73 -16.61 11.23 -0.55
C ASP A 73 -16.53 11.54 0.96
N SER A 74 -17.69 11.73 1.59
CA SER A 74 -17.77 12.06 3.03
C SER A 74 -17.28 10.94 3.96
N SER A 75 -17.16 9.70 3.47
CA SER A 75 -16.56 8.58 4.21
C SER A 75 -15.04 8.52 4.08
N GLY A 76 -14.45 9.37 3.23
CA GLY A 76 -13.03 9.34 2.90
C GLY A 76 -12.69 8.32 1.81
N THR A 77 -13.68 7.74 1.12
CA THR A 77 -13.44 6.85 -0.02
C THR A 77 -13.06 7.70 -1.23
N ALA A 78 -11.89 7.42 -1.81
CA ALA A 78 -11.36 8.11 -2.96
C ALA A 78 -11.69 7.39 -4.27
N ASP A 79 -12.14 8.14 -5.26
CA ASP A 79 -12.25 7.71 -6.65
C ASP A 79 -10.97 8.15 -7.38
N LEU A 80 -10.22 7.19 -7.89
CA LEU A 80 -8.89 7.35 -8.44
C LEU A 80 -8.84 6.88 -9.89
N THR A 81 -8.04 7.54 -10.70
CA THR A 81 -7.54 7.01 -11.97
C THR A 81 -6.07 6.72 -11.82
N ILE A 82 -5.68 5.47 -12.02
CA ILE A 82 -4.29 5.01 -11.95
C ILE A 82 -3.83 4.75 -13.38
N SER A 83 -2.85 5.52 -13.84
CA SER A 83 -2.20 5.33 -15.13
C SER A 83 -0.83 4.71 -14.91
N LEU A 84 -0.58 3.59 -15.58
CA LEU A 84 0.66 2.86 -15.56
C LEU A 84 1.34 2.96 -16.92
N THR A 85 2.60 3.37 -16.92
CA THR A 85 3.44 3.47 -18.13
C THR A 85 4.79 2.80 -17.90
N ASP A 86 5.47 2.44 -18.98
CA ASP A 86 6.78 1.78 -18.93
C ASP A 86 6.79 0.53 -18.03
N LEU A 87 5.71 -0.25 -18.10
CA LEU A 87 5.55 -1.44 -17.28
C LEU A 87 6.49 -2.55 -17.76
N SER A 88 7.20 -3.16 -16.82
CA SER A 88 7.91 -4.43 -16.99
C SER A 88 7.41 -5.39 -15.95
N VAL A 89 6.84 -6.50 -16.38
CA VAL A 89 6.26 -7.52 -15.51
C VAL A 89 6.97 -8.83 -15.78
N LYS A 90 7.61 -9.36 -14.74
CA LYS A 90 8.19 -10.69 -14.73
C LYS A 90 7.30 -11.58 -13.86
N THR A 91 6.71 -12.60 -14.47
CA THR A 91 5.95 -13.63 -13.74
C THR A 91 6.74 -14.94 -13.74
N THR A 92 6.64 -15.71 -12.66
CA THR A 92 7.20 -17.06 -12.57
C THR A 92 6.14 -18.00 -12.02
N THR A 93 5.68 -18.93 -12.84
CA THR A 93 4.65 -19.91 -12.48
C THR A 93 5.22 -21.31 -12.65
N ASN A 94 5.21 -22.11 -11.59
CA ASN A 94 5.74 -23.49 -11.62
C ASN A 94 7.15 -23.61 -12.25
N GLY A 95 8.04 -22.68 -11.91
CA GLY A 95 9.41 -22.60 -12.43
C GLY A 95 9.56 -21.98 -13.83
N THR A 96 8.47 -21.75 -14.56
CA THR A 96 8.51 -21.08 -15.86
C THR A 96 8.42 -19.58 -15.70
N THR A 97 9.41 -18.85 -16.22
CA THR A 97 9.46 -17.37 -16.16
C THR A 97 9.04 -16.76 -17.48
N ASN A 98 8.15 -15.78 -17.43
CA ASN A 98 7.81 -14.92 -18.57
C ASN A 98 8.04 -13.46 -18.19
N THR A 99 8.57 -12.68 -19.13
CA THR A 99 8.70 -11.23 -18.98
C THR A 99 7.92 -10.54 -20.08
N THR A 100 7.07 -9.60 -19.71
CA THR A 100 6.31 -8.76 -20.62
C THR A 100 6.63 -7.32 -20.32
N THR A 101 6.98 -6.55 -21.36
CA THR A 101 7.18 -5.11 -21.27
C THR A 101 6.15 -4.41 -22.13
N THR A 102 5.60 -3.30 -21.64
CA THR A 102 4.69 -2.45 -22.40
C THR A 102 5.00 -0.98 -22.14
N THR A 103 5.13 -0.23 -23.23
CA THR A 103 5.23 1.23 -23.21
C THR A 103 3.88 1.89 -23.44
N THR A 104 2.86 1.11 -23.85
CA THR A 104 1.50 1.61 -24.01
C THR A 104 0.91 1.90 -22.64
N PRO A 105 0.47 3.15 -22.39
CA PRO A 105 -0.18 3.50 -21.14
C PRO A 105 -1.42 2.64 -20.91
N THR A 106 -1.55 2.10 -19.70
CA THR A 106 -2.76 1.42 -19.24
C THR A 106 -3.36 2.24 -18.11
N SER A 107 -4.68 2.44 -18.16
CA SER A 107 -5.40 3.21 -17.14
C SER A 107 -6.46 2.34 -16.50
N VAL A 108 -6.58 2.43 -15.18
CA VAL A 108 -7.63 1.79 -14.40
C VAL A 108 -8.32 2.80 -13.50
N GLU A 109 -9.62 2.64 -13.34
CA GLU A 109 -10.39 3.37 -12.33
C GLU A 109 -10.45 2.54 -11.06
N MET A 110 -10.19 3.15 -9.90
CA MET A 110 -10.15 2.45 -8.63
C MET A 110 -10.89 3.25 -7.56
N LYS A 111 -11.67 2.57 -6.72
CA LYS A 111 -12.17 3.14 -5.47
C LYS A 111 -11.40 2.58 -4.30
N VAL A 112 -10.87 3.46 -3.46
CA VAL A 112 -10.04 3.12 -2.30
C VAL A 112 -10.67 3.70 -1.05
N ALA A 113 -11.00 2.85 -0.08
CA ALA A 113 -11.54 3.28 1.20
C ALA A 113 -10.48 4.03 2.03
N SER A 114 -10.92 4.79 3.04
CA SER A 114 -10.03 5.59 3.90
C SER A 114 -8.98 4.76 4.67
N ASP A 115 -9.23 3.47 4.86
CA ASP A 115 -8.32 2.51 5.50
C ASP A 115 -7.33 1.84 4.53
N GLY A 116 -7.43 2.19 3.24
CA GLY A 116 -6.63 1.67 2.15
C GLY A 116 -7.32 0.58 1.34
N ARG A 117 -8.34 -0.12 1.83
CA ARG A 117 -8.90 -1.27 1.10
C ARG A 117 -9.45 -0.87 -0.27
N ILE A 118 -9.19 -1.69 -1.28
CA ILE A 118 -9.73 -1.50 -2.62
C ILE A 118 -11.19 -1.97 -2.62
N VAL A 119 -12.10 -1.08 -3.01
CA VAL A 119 -13.55 -1.34 -3.07
C VAL A 119 -13.97 -1.82 -4.46
N SER A 120 -13.47 -1.16 -5.51
CA SER A 120 -13.80 -1.48 -6.90
C SER A 120 -12.67 -1.16 -7.86
N VAL A 121 -12.62 -1.87 -8.99
CA VAL A 121 -11.73 -1.61 -10.12
C VAL A 121 -12.55 -1.59 -11.41
N ASN A 122 -12.40 -0.55 -12.23
CA ASN A 122 -13.13 -0.34 -13.49
C ASN A 122 -14.64 -0.51 -13.35
N GLY A 123 -15.22 0.05 -12.27
CA GLY A 123 -16.64 -0.02 -11.96
C GLY A 123 -17.14 -1.40 -11.49
N SER A 124 -16.31 -2.44 -11.54
CA SER A 124 -16.61 -3.76 -10.99
C SER A 124 -16.15 -3.82 -9.54
N THR A 125 -16.88 -4.56 -8.69
CA THR A 125 -16.39 -4.88 -7.35
C THR A 125 -14.98 -5.44 -7.46
N PHE A 126 -14.09 -5.11 -6.51
CA PHE A 126 -12.69 -5.56 -6.50
C PHE A 126 -12.55 -7.09 -6.67
N THR A 127 -13.66 -7.81 -6.47
CA THR A 127 -13.75 -9.23 -6.69
C THR A 127 -13.63 -9.72 -8.13
N ASN A 128 -13.74 -8.83 -9.12
CA ASN A 128 -13.92 -9.22 -10.52
C ASN A 128 -12.89 -8.56 -11.45
N GLY A 129 -11.83 -7.97 -10.89
CA GLY A 129 -10.85 -7.18 -11.65
C GLY A 129 -9.46 -7.78 -11.65
N SER A 130 -8.91 -8.03 -12.85
CA SER A 130 -7.48 -8.18 -13.07
C SER A 130 -6.90 -6.82 -13.50
N LEU A 131 -5.62 -6.53 -13.20
CA LEU A 131 -4.98 -5.36 -13.82
C LEU A 131 -4.89 -5.57 -15.35
N PRO A 132 -5.04 -4.51 -16.17
CA PRO A 132 -4.83 -4.60 -17.60
C PRO A 132 -3.49 -5.24 -17.93
N GLY A 133 -3.50 -6.33 -18.70
CA GLY A 133 -2.30 -7.07 -19.07
C GLY A 133 -1.79 -8.09 -18.03
N LEU A 134 -2.50 -8.28 -16.91
CA LEU A 134 -2.11 -9.19 -15.82
C LEU A 134 -3.25 -10.13 -15.43
N SER A 135 -3.51 -11.16 -16.24
CA SER A 135 -4.42 -12.26 -15.86
C SER A 135 -3.87 -13.04 -14.65
N GLY A 136 -4.74 -13.50 -13.75
CA GLY A 136 -4.32 -14.29 -12.58
C GLY A 136 -3.80 -13.44 -11.41
N THR A 137 -3.99 -12.12 -11.43
CA THR A 137 -3.64 -11.23 -10.32
C THR A 137 -4.84 -10.86 -9.46
N GLU A 138 -5.98 -11.52 -9.68
CA GLU A 138 -7.20 -11.18 -8.98
C GLU A 138 -6.99 -11.42 -7.47
N GLY A 139 -7.14 -10.35 -6.68
CA GLY A 139 -6.96 -10.40 -5.22
C GLY A 139 -5.55 -10.22 -4.67
N GLY A 140 -4.53 -10.14 -5.52
CA GLY A 140 -3.15 -9.89 -5.08
C GLY A 140 -2.85 -8.41 -4.81
N LEU A 141 -3.75 -7.51 -5.20
CA LEU A 141 -3.55 -6.08 -5.02
C LEU A 141 -3.83 -5.68 -3.57
N ILE A 142 -2.77 -5.35 -2.86
CA ILE A 142 -2.84 -4.76 -1.53
C ILE A 142 -2.29 -3.35 -1.66
N THR A 143 -3.09 -2.39 -1.24
CA THR A 143 -2.64 -1.01 -0.98
C THR A 143 -1.95 -0.95 0.40
N ALA A 144 -1.53 0.23 0.83
CA ALA A 144 -1.11 0.42 2.22
C ALA A 144 -2.31 0.24 3.16
N ILE A 145 -2.42 -0.93 3.81
CA ILE A 145 -3.42 -1.18 4.86
C ILE A 145 -3.00 -0.41 6.11
N LEU A 146 -3.74 0.63 6.48
CA LEU A 146 -3.32 1.58 7.51
C LEU A 146 -3.56 1.08 8.95
N PRO A 147 -2.75 1.54 9.93
CA PRO A 147 -2.99 1.23 11.34
C PRO A 147 -4.15 2.05 11.91
N ASP A 148 -4.86 1.52 12.91
CA ASP A 148 -5.92 2.26 13.63
C ASP A 148 -5.39 3.27 14.66
N LYS A 149 -4.09 3.22 14.92
CA LYS A 149 -3.43 3.99 15.97
C LYS A 149 -2.18 4.68 15.41
N PRO A 150 -1.73 5.77 16.06
CA PRO A 150 -0.46 6.39 15.73
C PRO A 150 0.69 5.38 15.75
N VAL A 151 1.56 5.45 14.75
CA VAL A 151 2.75 4.60 14.60
C VAL A 151 3.97 5.47 14.29
N LYS A 152 5.15 4.94 14.58
CA LYS A 152 6.44 5.52 14.17
C LYS A 152 7.18 4.55 13.23
N PRO A 153 8.13 5.04 12.41
CA PRO A 153 9.00 4.19 11.59
C PRO A 153 9.57 3.01 12.39
N GLY A 154 9.46 1.82 11.82
CA GLY A 154 9.84 0.56 12.43
C GLY A 154 8.71 -0.19 13.13
N ASP A 155 7.63 0.49 13.53
CA ASP A 155 6.47 -0.16 14.13
C ASP A 155 5.78 -1.10 13.13
N THR A 156 5.17 -2.14 13.67
CA THR A 156 4.39 -3.13 12.92
C THR A 156 2.95 -3.18 13.43
N TRP A 157 2.04 -3.58 12.55
CA TRP A 157 0.65 -3.84 12.90
C TRP A 157 0.09 -5.01 12.11
N THR A 158 -0.95 -5.62 12.66
CA THR A 158 -1.74 -6.65 11.99
C THR A 158 -3.16 -6.15 11.79
N LYS A 159 -3.77 -6.49 10.65
CA LYS A 159 -5.18 -6.29 10.40
C LYS A 159 -5.80 -7.59 9.93
N ASP A 160 -6.96 -7.88 10.51
CA ASP A 160 -7.81 -8.99 10.09
C ASP A 160 -9.11 -8.38 9.60
N TYR A 161 -9.51 -8.75 8.39
CA TYR A 161 -10.76 -8.29 7.80
C TYR A 161 -11.24 -9.27 6.75
N ASP A 162 -12.56 -9.33 6.60
CA ASP A 162 -13.17 -10.04 5.48
C ASP A 162 -13.34 -9.08 4.31
N GLN A 163 -13.09 -9.60 3.12
CA GLN A 163 -13.46 -8.95 1.87
C GLN A 163 -14.10 -9.97 0.94
N ALA A 164 -14.82 -9.49 -0.05
CA ALA A 164 -15.42 -10.38 -1.03
C ALA A 164 -14.31 -11.08 -1.84
N ASN A 165 -14.54 -12.36 -2.21
CA ASN A 165 -13.54 -13.20 -2.85
C ASN A 165 -13.21 -12.70 -4.26
N PRO A 166 -11.97 -12.32 -4.56
CA PRO A 166 -11.60 -11.81 -5.87
C PRO A 166 -11.42 -12.84 -6.98
N MET A 167 -11.55 -14.11 -6.66
CA MET A 167 -11.60 -15.18 -7.66
C MET A 167 -13.02 -15.68 -7.93
N GLY A 168 -14.07 -15.09 -7.32
CA GLY A 168 -15.45 -15.53 -7.55
C GLY A 168 -16.44 -15.19 -6.43
N LYS A 169 -17.30 -16.16 -6.08
CA LYS A 169 -18.32 -15.98 -5.04
C LYS A 169 -17.74 -16.24 -3.65
N GLY A 170 -18.39 -15.66 -2.63
CA GLY A 170 -18.03 -15.83 -1.23
C GLY A 170 -17.15 -14.71 -0.68
N SER A 171 -16.62 -14.92 0.52
CA SER A 171 -15.69 -14.02 1.19
C SER A 171 -14.33 -14.69 1.36
N ILE A 172 -13.27 -13.88 1.38
CA ILE A 172 -11.95 -14.26 1.84
C ILE A 172 -11.67 -13.56 3.16
N HIS A 173 -11.04 -14.29 4.07
CA HIS A 173 -10.48 -13.72 5.27
C HIS A 173 -9.05 -13.28 4.98
N VAL A 174 -8.73 -12.01 5.25
CA VAL A 174 -7.41 -11.43 5.01
C VAL A 174 -6.76 -11.10 6.34
N THR A 175 -5.58 -11.65 6.56
CA THR A 175 -4.66 -11.23 7.62
C THR A 175 -3.47 -10.51 6.98
N SER A 176 -3.30 -9.22 7.25
CA SER A 176 -2.14 -8.45 6.79
C SER A 176 -1.19 -8.16 7.95
N LYS A 177 0.11 -8.29 7.69
CA LYS A 177 1.19 -7.92 8.61
C LYS A 177 2.00 -6.81 7.96
N ASN A 178 1.99 -5.64 8.59
CA ASN A 178 2.48 -4.41 8.00
C ASN A 178 3.62 -3.84 8.85
N LYS A 179 4.50 -3.06 8.21
CA LYS A 179 5.61 -2.37 8.87
C LYS A 179 5.76 -0.98 8.26
N TYR A 180 5.91 0.04 9.10
CA TYR A 180 6.16 1.39 8.61
C TYR A 180 7.65 1.56 8.30
N LEU A 181 7.97 1.80 7.03
CA LEU A 181 9.31 2.11 6.54
C LEU A 181 9.43 3.62 6.26
N ARG A 182 10.63 4.19 6.45
CA ARG A 182 10.93 5.61 6.17
C ARG A 182 11.75 5.75 4.91
#